data_AF-A0A6A8G9F1-F1
#
_entry.id   AF-A0A6A8G9F1-F1
#
_cell.length_a   1.000
_cell.length_b   1.000
_cell.length_c   1.000
_cell.angle_alpha   90.00
_cell.angle_beta   90.00
_cell.angle_gamma   90.00
#
_symmetry.space_group_name_H-M   'P 1'
#
loop_
_entity.id
_entity.type
_entity.pdbx_description
1 polymer ?
#
loop_
_entity_poly.entity_id
_entity_poly.type
_entity_poly.pdbx_seq_one_letter_code
_entity_poly.pdbx_strand_id
1 'polypeptide(L)'
;MKLAMIGFGQAGGKVVDKFVEYDRERNAGIVRAAVAVNSAKADLLGLKNIPKDQRVLIGQSRVKGHGVGADNELGAEIAEEDIDEVQGAIDSIPVHEVDAFLVVSGLGGGTGSGGAPVLAKHLKRIYTEPVYGLGILPGSDEGGIYTLNAARSFQTFVREVDNLLVFDNDAWRKTGESVQGGYDEINEEIVNRFGVLFGAGEVKEGQNVAESVVDSSEIINTLAGGGVSTVGYASEGVEPRKKKNGGLLSRLTGGDEPDDNLDTAHTTNRITSLVRKAALGRLTLPCEIEGAERALLVLAGPPEHLNRKGIERGRKWIEEQTGSMEVRGGDYPIPGAGKVASVILLSGVANVPRIKELQQVAIEAQDNIEEIRQESESNLENLINDDEDELESLF
;
A
#
# COMPACT_ATOMS: atom_id res chain seq x y z
N MET A 1 -3.57 -6.94 -12.44
CA MET A 1 -2.19 -7.10 -11.96
C MET A 1 -2.15 -8.22 -10.96
N LYS A 2 -1.48 -9.32 -11.32
CA LYS A 2 -1.26 -10.48 -10.44
C LYS A 2 -0.10 -10.20 -9.51
N LEU A 3 -0.32 -10.37 -8.21
CA LEU A 3 0.66 -10.07 -7.18
C LEU A 3 1.01 -11.32 -6.36
N ALA A 4 2.29 -11.46 -6.04
CA ALA A 4 2.73 -12.22 -4.87
C ALA A 4 2.77 -11.28 -3.67
N MET A 5 1.84 -11.44 -2.72
CA MET A 5 1.76 -10.60 -1.53
C MET A 5 2.44 -11.26 -0.34
N ILE A 6 3.35 -10.52 0.31
CA ILE A 6 4.01 -10.98 1.54
C ILE A 6 3.70 -10.01 2.67
N GLY A 7 2.92 -10.47 3.65
CA GLY A 7 2.63 -9.71 4.86
C GLY A 7 3.71 -9.95 5.90
N PHE A 8 4.46 -8.90 6.29
CA PHE A 8 5.52 -8.99 7.29
C PHE A 8 5.06 -8.37 8.62
N GLY A 9 5.18 -9.14 9.70
CA GLY A 9 4.67 -8.77 11.03
C GLY A 9 3.14 -8.81 11.12
N GLN A 10 2.61 -8.39 12.27
CA GLN A 10 1.17 -8.52 12.56
C GLN A 10 0.29 -7.69 11.62
N ALA A 11 0.61 -6.40 11.42
CA ALA A 11 -0.17 -5.51 10.57
C ALA A 11 -0.14 -5.97 9.11
N GLY A 12 1.07 -6.28 8.60
CA GLY A 12 1.25 -6.81 7.24
C GLY A 12 0.46 -8.09 7.01
N GLY A 13 0.54 -9.04 7.95
CA GLY A 13 -0.22 -10.29 7.89
C GLY A 13 -1.73 -10.07 7.84
N LYS A 14 -2.28 -9.20 8.70
CA LYS A 14 -3.72 -8.89 8.72
C LYS A 14 -4.20 -8.24 7.41
N VAL A 15 -3.44 -7.30 6.85
CA VAL A 15 -3.78 -6.64 5.58
C VAL A 15 -3.75 -7.62 4.42
N VAL A 16 -2.73 -8.48 4.32
CA VAL A 16 -2.68 -9.51 3.26
C VAL A 16 -3.80 -10.53 3.43
N ASP A 17 -4.12 -10.94 4.67
CA ASP A 17 -5.24 -11.84 4.94
C ASP A 17 -6.58 -11.25 4.49
N LYS A 18 -6.75 -9.94 4.65
CA LYS A 18 -7.90 -9.18 4.18
C LYS A 18 -7.94 -9.02 2.66
N PHE A 19 -6.78 -8.86 2.03
CA PHE A 19 -6.65 -8.87 0.57
C PHE A 19 -7.09 -10.19 -0.05
N VAL A 20 -6.70 -11.32 0.54
CA VAL A 20 -7.12 -12.65 0.09
C VAL A 20 -8.64 -12.82 0.20
N GLU A 21 -9.26 -12.29 1.26
CA GLU A 21 -10.72 -12.27 1.40
C GLU A 21 -11.37 -11.42 0.30
N TYR A 22 -10.92 -10.18 0.13
CA TYR A 22 -11.45 -9.26 -0.88
C TYR A 22 -11.36 -9.83 -2.30
N ASP A 23 -10.21 -10.40 -2.65
CA ASP A 23 -9.94 -10.96 -3.98
C ASP A 23 -10.84 -12.16 -4.27
N ARG A 24 -11.05 -13.02 -3.25
CA ARG A 24 -11.95 -14.18 -3.34
C ARG A 24 -13.41 -13.76 -3.49
N GLU A 25 -13.87 -12.78 -2.72
CA GLU A 25 -15.26 -12.28 -2.77
C GLU A 25 -15.62 -11.68 -4.13
N ARG A 26 -14.65 -11.00 -4.76
CA ARG A 26 -14.85 -10.28 -6.03
C ARG A 26 -14.40 -11.08 -7.24
N ASN A 27 -13.73 -12.22 -7.03
CA ASN A 27 -13.07 -13.00 -8.07
C ASN A 27 -12.17 -12.11 -8.95
N ALA A 28 -11.42 -11.20 -8.31
CA ALA A 28 -10.67 -10.16 -9.00
C ALA A 28 -9.34 -10.68 -9.60
N GLY A 29 -8.82 -11.81 -9.12
CA GLY A 29 -7.63 -12.46 -9.67
C GLY A 29 -6.33 -11.75 -9.32
N ILE A 30 -6.34 -10.90 -8.29
CA ILE A 30 -5.21 -10.04 -7.91
C ILE A 30 -4.17 -10.85 -7.13
N VAL A 31 -4.60 -11.68 -6.17
CA VAL A 31 -3.68 -12.32 -5.22
C VAL A 31 -3.31 -13.71 -5.74
N ARG A 32 -2.27 -13.77 -6.56
CA ARG A 32 -1.80 -15.03 -7.14
C ARG A 32 -1.14 -15.92 -6.10
N ALA A 33 -0.48 -15.31 -5.12
CA ALA A 33 0.04 -15.95 -3.92
C ALA A 33 0.04 -14.99 -2.72
N ALA A 34 -0.10 -15.56 -1.53
CA ALA A 34 -0.07 -14.83 -0.27
C ALA A 34 0.76 -15.60 0.76
N VAL A 35 1.73 -14.91 1.36
CA VAL A 35 2.59 -15.43 2.44
C VAL A 35 2.49 -14.48 3.62
N ALA A 36 2.49 -15.00 4.85
CA ALA A 36 2.61 -14.21 6.06
C ALA A 36 3.87 -14.62 6.83
N VAL A 37 4.72 -13.65 7.16
CA VAL A 37 5.95 -13.84 7.92
C VAL A 37 5.82 -13.09 9.24
N ASN A 38 6.07 -13.76 10.35
CA ASN A 38 6.07 -13.10 11.66
C ASN A 38 6.97 -13.85 12.65
N SER A 39 7.38 -13.18 13.73
CA SER A 39 8.11 -13.79 14.86
C SER A 39 7.22 -14.07 16.07
N ALA A 40 5.96 -13.65 16.02
CA ALA A 40 4.92 -13.99 16.98
C ALA A 40 4.00 -15.10 16.44
N LYS A 41 4.04 -16.27 17.07
CA LYS A 41 3.27 -17.46 16.65
C LYS A 41 1.77 -17.25 16.76
N ALA A 42 1.32 -16.55 17.81
CA ALA A 42 -0.10 -16.29 18.05
C ALA A 42 -0.75 -15.49 16.89
N ASP A 43 -0.02 -14.51 16.35
CA ASP A 43 -0.50 -13.70 15.23
C ASP A 43 -0.74 -14.53 13.97
N LEU A 44 0.21 -15.41 13.63
CA LEU A 44 0.07 -16.31 12.48
C LEU A 44 -1.12 -17.24 12.64
N LEU A 45 -1.39 -17.74 13.86
CA LEU A 45 -2.55 -18.58 14.14
C LEU A 45 -3.88 -17.80 14.00
N GLY A 46 -3.86 -16.48 14.22
CA GLY A 46 -5.03 -15.61 14.09
C GLY A 46 -5.48 -15.33 12.65
N LEU A 47 -4.63 -15.56 11.66
CA LEU A 47 -4.95 -15.36 10.23
C LEU A 47 -6.01 -16.38 9.76
N LYS A 48 -6.95 -15.93 8.93
CA LYS A 48 -8.12 -16.74 8.53
C LYS A 48 -8.00 -17.30 7.11
N ASN A 49 -7.42 -16.53 6.19
CA ASN A 49 -7.49 -16.75 4.76
C ASN A 49 -6.16 -17.23 4.15
N ILE A 50 -5.02 -16.82 4.70
CA ILE A 50 -3.69 -17.27 4.23
C ILE A 50 -3.47 -18.76 4.58
N PRO A 51 -3.06 -19.63 3.63
CA PRO A 51 -2.82 -21.05 3.89
C PRO A 51 -1.79 -21.28 5.01
N LYS A 52 -1.95 -22.34 5.81
CA LYS A 52 -1.08 -22.59 6.99
C LYS A 52 0.38 -22.86 6.60
N ASP A 53 0.57 -23.52 5.48
CA ASP A 53 1.85 -23.78 4.83
C ASP A 53 2.55 -22.51 4.31
N GLN A 54 1.80 -21.42 4.14
CA GLN A 54 2.30 -20.11 3.75
C GLN A 54 2.41 -19.13 4.93
N ARG A 55 2.39 -19.63 6.16
CA ARG A 55 2.60 -18.85 7.40
C ARG A 55 3.96 -19.21 7.99
N VAL A 56 4.94 -18.36 7.75
CA VAL A 56 6.33 -18.55 8.14
C VAL A 56 6.57 -17.91 9.51
N LEU A 57 6.98 -18.73 10.48
CA LEU A 57 7.45 -18.25 11.77
C LEU A 57 8.97 -18.08 11.68
N ILE A 58 9.49 -16.90 12.02
CA ILE A 58 10.93 -16.61 12.09
C ILE A 58 11.37 -16.20 13.51
N GLY A 59 12.66 -16.20 13.78
CA GLY A 59 13.26 -15.81 15.05
C GLY A 59 13.04 -16.83 16.18
N GLN A 60 12.75 -18.10 15.89
CA GLN A 60 12.53 -19.15 16.90
C GLN A 60 13.74 -19.31 17.83
N SER A 61 14.95 -19.15 17.27
CA SER A 61 16.22 -19.19 17.99
C SER A 61 16.32 -18.07 19.03
N ARG A 62 15.87 -16.85 18.67
CA ARG A 62 16.00 -15.61 19.45
C ARG A 62 14.82 -15.34 20.40
N VAL A 63 13.57 -15.41 19.92
CA VAL A 63 12.37 -14.96 20.67
C VAL A 63 11.34 -16.05 20.98
N LYS A 64 11.62 -17.31 20.57
CA LYS A 64 10.78 -18.49 20.88
C LYS A 64 9.31 -18.34 20.46
N GLY A 65 9.03 -17.55 19.42
CA GLY A 65 7.68 -17.34 18.90
C GLY A 65 6.82 -16.30 19.63
N HIS A 66 7.42 -15.43 20.47
CA HIS A 66 6.70 -14.38 21.20
C HIS A 66 6.72 -13.00 20.52
N GLY A 67 7.44 -12.88 19.40
CA GLY A 67 7.68 -11.60 18.74
C GLY A 67 8.88 -10.84 19.33
N VAL A 68 9.34 -9.81 18.60
CA VAL A 68 10.42 -8.90 19.01
C VAL A 68 9.90 -7.62 19.69
N GLY A 69 8.57 -7.52 19.89
CA GLY A 69 7.94 -6.29 20.35
C GLY A 69 8.17 -5.14 19.37
N ALA A 70 8.65 -4.00 19.90
CA ALA A 70 9.00 -2.82 19.13
C ALA A 70 10.52 -2.71 18.86
N ASP A 71 11.29 -3.79 19.04
CA ASP A 71 12.71 -3.82 18.69
C ASP A 71 12.87 -4.09 17.18
N ASN A 72 13.11 -3.02 16.41
CA ASN A 72 13.21 -3.10 14.96
C ASN A 72 14.58 -3.61 14.48
N GLU A 73 15.65 -3.38 15.26
CA GLU A 73 17.00 -3.88 14.97
C GLU A 73 17.02 -5.40 15.12
N LEU A 74 16.51 -5.93 16.23
CA LEU A 74 16.31 -7.36 16.40
C LEU A 74 15.39 -7.96 15.32
N GLY A 75 14.36 -7.20 14.92
CA GLY A 75 13.46 -7.59 13.83
C GLY A 75 14.17 -7.75 12.48
N ALA A 76 15.16 -6.91 12.19
CA ALA A 76 15.99 -7.02 10.99
C ALA A 76 16.98 -8.19 11.10
N GLU A 77 17.66 -8.35 12.25
CA GLU A 77 18.60 -9.47 12.49
C GLU A 77 17.93 -10.83 12.26
N ILE A 78 16.75 -11.07 12.84
CA ILE A 78 16.06 -12.36 12.66
C ILE A 78 15.57 -12.57 11.24
N ALA A 79 15.24 -11.50 10.52
CA ALA A 79 14.83 -11.59 9.12
C ALA A 79 16.00 -11.94 8.22
N GLU A 80 17.21 -11.47 8.54
CA GLU A 80 18.45 -11.84 7.85
C GLU A 80 18.89 -13.26 8.19
N GLU A 81 18.86 -13.65 9.48
CA GLU A 81 19.24 -14.98 9.96
C GLU A 81 18.35 -16.07 9.35
N ASP A 82 17.03 -15.85 9.30
CA ASP A 82 16.04 -16.84 8.87
C ASP A 82 15.47 -16.55 7.47
N ILE A 83 16.18 -15.79 6.62
CA ILE A 83 15.70 -15.41 5.28
C ILE A 83 15.43 -16.64 4.39
N ASP A 84 16.18 -17.72 4.59
CA ASP A 84 16.02 -18.98 3.86
C ASP A 84 14.69 -19.67 4.18
N GLU A 85 14.16 -19.53 5.41
CA GLU A 85 12.83 -20.06 5.76
C GLU A 85 11.73 -19.31 4.99
N VAL A 86 11.88 -17.98 4.86
CA VAL A 86 10.95 -17.14 4.09
C VAL A 86 11.06 -17.46 2.60
N GLN A 87 12.29 -17.61 2.08
CA GLN A 87 12.53 -17.99 0.69
C GLN A 87 11.91 -19.36 0.37
N GLY A 88 12.03 -20.35 1.26
CA GLY A 88 11.42 -21.67 1.05
C GLY A 88 9.90 -21.63 0.86
N ALA A 89 9.20 -20.71 1.55
CA ALA A 89 7.77 -20.49 1.30
C ALA A 89 7.54 -19.81 -0.06
N ILE A 90 8.38 -18.83 -0.42
CA ILE A 90 8.30 -18.12 -1.71
C ILE A 90 8.59 -19.06 -2.89
N ASP A 91 9.48 -20.05 -2.75
CA ASP A 91 9.79 -21.02 -3.81
C ASP A 91 8.59 -21.87 -4.24
N SER A 92 7.57 -21.98 -3.39
CA SER A 92 6.30 -22.66 -3.72
C SER A 92 5.36 -21.80 -4.59
N ILE A 93 5.67 -20.51 -4.75
CA ILE A 93 4.87 -19.55 -5.53
C ILE A 93 5.20 -19.71 -7.01
N PRO A 94 4.20 -19.75 -7.90
CA PRO A 94 4.43 -19.69 -9.34
C PRO A 94 4.81 -18.27 -9.77
N VAL A 95 6.06 -17.87 -9.50
CA VAL A 95 6.55 -16.49 -9.74
C VAL A 95 6.41 -16.07 -11.20
N HIS A 96 6.58 -17.00 -12.14
CA HIS A 96 6.38 -16.74 -13.58
C HIS A 96 4.94 -16.31 -13.96
N GLU A 97 3.97 -16.43 -13.04
CA GLU A 97 2.60 -15.97 -13.24
C GLU A 97 2.30 -14.63 -12.54
N VAL A 98 3.23 -14.06 -11.77
CA VAL A 98 3.04 -12.77 -11.09
C VAL A 98 3.64 -11.63 -11.89
N ASP A 99 2.99 -10.46 -11.82
CA ASP A 99 3.49 -9.24 -12.47
C ASP A 99 4.44 -8.46 -11.53
N ALA A 100 4.29 -8.62 -10.21
CA ALA A 100 5.15 -8.00 -9.20
C ALA A 100 5.01 -8.69 -7.83
N PHE A 101 5.98 -8.41 -6.94
CA PHE A 101 5.89 -8.66 -5.52
C PHE A 101 5.36 -7.43 -4.77
N LEU A 102 4.54 -7.66 -3.73
CA LEU A 102 4.08 -6.62 -2.83
C LEU A 102 4.39 -7.02 -1.38
N VAL A 103 5.37 -6.36 -0.77
CA VAL A 103 5.74 -6.54 0.64
C VAL A 103 4.95 -5.56 1.50
N VAL A 104 4.04 -6.07 2.33
CA VAL A 104 3.11 -5.27 3.14
C VAL A 104 3.57 -5.30 4.60
N SER A 105 3.75 -4.13 5.22
CA SER A 105 4.26 -4.05 6.60
C SER A 105 3.82 -2.79 7.35
N GLY A 106 3.65 -2.93 8.66
CA GLY A 106 3.55 -1.79 9.58
C GLY A 106 4.94 -1.30 9.97
N LEU A 107 5.23 -0.02 9.71
CA LEU A 107 6.59 0.52 9.87
C LEU A 107 6.94 0.86 11.32
N GLY A 108 5.95 1.03 12.19
CA GLY A 108 6.16 1.36 13.60
C GLY A 108 6.48 0.18 14.53
N GLY A 109 6.23 -1.06 14.10
CA GLY A 109 6.48 -2.26 14.93
C GLY A 109 7.96 -2.63 15.04
N GLY A 110 8.27 -3.85 15.50
CA GLY A 110 9.62 -4.42 15.43
C GLY A 110 9.80 -5.36 14.23
N THR A 111 9.08 -6.48 14.20
CA THR A 111 9.23 -7.53 13.18
C THR A 111 9.03 -7.01 11.75
N GLY A 112 7.91 -6.32 11.50
CA GLY A 112 7.60 -5.78 10.18
C GLY A 112 8.51 -4.62 9.78
N SER A 113 8.84 -3.76 10.75
CA SER A 113 9.67 -2.57 10.57
C SER A 113 11.10 -2.93 10.13
N GLY A 114 11.71 -3.90 10.82
CA GLY A 114 13.06 -4.38 10.51
C GLY A 114 13.11 -5.38 9.36
N GLY A 115 12.15 -6.31 9.28
CA GLY A 115 12.21 -7.42 8.33
C GLY A 115 11.71 -7.12 6.91
N ALA A 116 10.77 -6.18 6.73
CA ALA A 116 10.24 -5.87 5.41
C ALA A 116 11.29 -5.27 4.44
N PRO A 117 12.17 -4.33 4.84
CA PRO A 117 13.26 -3.86 4.00
C PRO A 117 14.27 -4.97 3.65
N VAL A 118 14.59 -5.84 4.62
CA VAL A 118 15.49 -6.99 4.42
C VAL A 118 14.93 -7.92 3.34
N LEU A 119 13.64 -8.28 3.46
CA LEU A 119 12.97 -9.12 2.46
C LEU A 119 12.90 -8.44 1.09
N ALA A 120 12.58 -7.14 1.02
CA ALA A 120 12.50 -6.42 -0.24
C ALA A 120 13.84 -6.44 -0.99
N LYS A 121 14.94 -6.16 -0.28
CA LYS A 121 16.30 -6.25 -0.80
C LYS A 121 16.64 -7.65 -1.31
N HIS A 122 16.27 -8.68 -0.56
CA HIS A 122 16.48 -10.08 -0.92
C HIS A 122 15.71 -10.45 -2.20
N LEU A 123 14.43 -10.10 -2.29
CA LEU A 123 13.60 -10.33 -3.47
C LEU A 123 14.19 -9.67 -4.72
N LYS A 124 14.58 -8.39 -4.64
CA LYS A 124 15.19 -7.65 -5.78
C LYS A 124 16.51 -8.24 -6.26
N ARG A 125 17.22 -8.99 -5.40
CA ARG A 125 18.47 -9.65 -5.76
C ARG A 125 18.24 -10.93 -6.58
N ILE A 126 17.11 -11.60 -6.37
CA ILE A 126 16.83 -12.94 -6.91
C ILE A 126 15.88 -12.86 -8.10
N TYR A 127 14.88 -11.99 -8.03
CA TYR A 127 13.81 -11.88 -9.00
C TYR A 127 13.95 -10.64 -9.88
N THR A 128 13.39 -10.71 -11.08
CA THR A 128 13.42 -9.61 -12.06
C THR A 128 12.15 -8.77 -12.05
N GLU A 129 11.06 -9.34 -11.55
CA GLU A 129 9.77 -8.69 -11.38
C GLU A 129 9.89 -7.54 -10.36
N PRO A 130 9.17 -6.42 -10.56
CA PRO A 130 9.17 -5.33 -9.61
C PRO A 130 8.81 -5.76 -8.19
N VAL A 131 9.47 -5.17 -7.19
CA VAL A 131 9.20 -5.38 -5.77
C VAL A 131 8.70 -4.07 -5.18
N TYR A 132 7.41 -4.02 -4.87
CA TYR A 132 6.78 -2.86 -4.23
C TYR A 132 6.65 -3.04 -2.72
N GLY A 133 6.71 -1.94 -1.99
CA GLY A 133 6.33 -1.90 -0.58
C GLY A 133 4.94 -1.31 -0.39
N LEU A 134 4.15 -1.84 0.54
CA LEU A 134 3.02 -1.15 1.15
C LEU A 134 3.33 -0.90 2.62
N GLY A 135 3.82 0.32 2.90
CA GLY A 135 4.21 0.75 4.23
C GLY A 135 3.06 1.43 4.97
N ILE A 136 2.73 0.93 6.16
CA ILE A 136 1.68 1.49 7.02
C ILE A 136 2.35 2.29 8.14
N LEU A 137 2.14 3.61 8.15
CA LEU A 137 2.66 4.51 9.18
C LEU A 137 1.82 4.40 10.46
N PRO A 138 2.43 4.52 11.65
CA PRO A 138 1.70 4.49 12.92
C PRO A 138 0.87 5.76 13.13
N GLY A 139 -0.15 5.65 13.96
CA GLY A 139 -0.85 6.82 14.51
C GLY A 139 0.05 7.66 15.42
N SER A 140 -0.20 8.96 15.47
CA SER A 140 0.58 9.91 16.29
C SER A 140 0.50 9.66 17.80
N ASP A 141 -0.51 8.94 18.27
CA ASP A 141 -0.75 8.62 19.68
C ASP A 141 -0.27 7.22 20.10
N GLU A 142 0.25 6.42 19.16
CA GLU A 142 0.74 5.08 19.47
C GLU A 142 2.00 5.16 20.37
N GLY A 143 2.76 6.26 20.30
CA GLY A 143 3.89 6.56 21.17
C GLY A 143 5.20 6.76 20.40
N GLY A 144 6.16 7.45 21.04
CA GLY A 144 7.40 7.89 20.38
C GLY A 144 8.26 6.76 19.80
N ILE A 145 8.28 5.58 20.44
CA ILE A 145 9.03 4.42 19.94
C ILE A 145 8.53 3.95 18.56
N TYR A 146 7.21 3.96 18.34
CA TYR A 146 6.63 3.54 17.06
C TYR A 146 6.90 4.55 15.96
N THR A 147 6.85 5.85 16.28
CA THR A 147 7.24 6.92 15.34
C THR A 147 8.71 6.82 14.96
N LEU A 148 9.60 6.55 15.92
CA LEU A 148 11.03 6.36 15.67
C LEU A 148 11.30 5.14 14.79
N ASN A 149 10.65 4.01 15.09
CA ASN A 149 10.75 2.80 14.26
C ASN A 149 10.26 3.05 12.84
N ALA A 150 9.14 3.76 12.69
CA ALA A 150 8.62 4.11 11.37
C ALA A 150 9.57 5.03 10.61
N ALA A 151 10.20 5.99 11.29
CA ALA A 151 11.18 6.88 10.70
C ALA A 151 12.41 6.11 10.16
N ARG A 152 12.97 5.21 10.97
CA ARG A 152 14.11 4.36 10.57
C ARG A 152 13.75 3.39 9.45
N SER A 153 12.63 2.67 9.61
CA SER A 153 12.18 1.69 8.62
C SER A 153 11.83 2.34 7.29
N PHE A 154 11.14 3.48 7.30
CA PHE A 154 10.79 4.20 6.09
C PHE A 154 12.04 4.57 5.26
N GLN A 155 13.10 5.06 5.91
CA GLN A 155 14.37 5.42 5.24
C GLN A 155 15.01 4.25 4.52
N THR A 156 15.00 3.07 5.13
CA THR A 156 15.56 1.86 4.52
C THR A 156 14.60 1.30 3.47
N PHE A 157 13.32 1.15 3.80
CA PHE A 157 12.35 0.47 2.96
C PHE A 157 12.18 1.15 1.60
N VAL A 158 12.08 2.49 1.57
CA VAL A 158 11.93 3.26 0.33
C VAL A 158 13.11 3.08 -0.65
N ARG A 159 14.30 2.71 -0.15
CA ARG A 159 15.50 2.48 -0.96
C ARG A 159 15.59 1.04 -1.48
N GLU A 160 14.96 0.09 -0.77
CA GLU A 160 15.04 -1.35 -1.05
C GLU A 160 13.85 -1.86 -1.88
N VAL A 161 12.89 -1.00 -2.22
CA VAL A 161 11.76 -1.32 -3.13
C VAL A 161 11.88 -0.53 -4.43
N ASP A 162 11.20 -0.98 -5.48
CA ASP A 162 11.05 -0.19 -6.70
C ASP A 162 10.10 0.99 -6.51
N ASN A 163 9.10 0.87 -5.64
CA ASN A 163 8.24 1.97 -5.21
C ASN A 163 7.59 1.65 -3.85
N LEU A 164 7.46 2.65 -2.98
CA LEU A 164 6.80 2.51 -1.68
C LEU A 164 5.42 3.18 -1.70
N LEU A 165 4.38 2.37 -1.78
CA LEU A 165 3.00 2.79 -1.53
C LEU A 165 2.83 3.00 -0.02
N VAL A 166 2.27 4.14 0.38
CA VAL A 166 2.15 4.49 1.80
C VAL A 166 0.70 4.67 2.20
N PHE A 167 0.37 4.13 3.37
CA PHE A 167 -0.87 4.38 4.08
C PHE A 167 -0.56 4.91 5.47
N ASP A 168 -1.13 6.06 5.82
CA ASP A 168 -0.90 6.70 7.11
C ASP A 168 -2.07 6.45 8.05
N ASN A 169 -1.89 5.60 9.07
CA ASN A 169 -2.97 5.31 10.02
C ASN A 169 -3.50 6.60 10.65
N ASP A 170 -2.63 7.56 10.95
CA ASP A 170 -3.03 8.81 11.62
C ASP A 170 -4.13 9.57 10.86
N ALA A 171 -4.06 9.57 9.52
CA ALA A 171 -5.03 10.22 8.66
C ALA A 171 -6.39 9.51 8.59
N TRP A 172 -6.44 8.22 8.94
CA TRP A 172 -7.58 7.33 8.75
C TRP A 172 -8.29 6.91 10.03
N ARG A 173 -7.76 7.31 11.19
CA ARG A 173 -8.35 7.02 12.49
C ARG A 173 -9.73 7.65 12.66
N LYS A 174 -10.58 6.95 13.40
CA LYS A 174 -11.90 7.40 13.85
C LYS A 174 -11.93 7.52 15.36
N THR A 175 -12.33 8.69 15.84
CA THR A 175 -12.47 8.95 17.27
C THR A 175 -13.64 8.14 17.85
N GLY A 176 -13.41 7.45 18.97
CA GLY A 176 -14.47 6.76 19.73
C GLY A 176 -14.61 5.26 19.44
N GLU A 177 -13.77 4.69 18.59
CA GLU A 177 -13.74 3.24 18.33
C GLU A 177 -12.71 2.52 19.21
N SER A 178 -12.92 1.21 19.44
CA SER A 178 -11.88 0.36 20.02
C SER A 178 -10.69 0.25 19.08
N VAL A 179 -9.47 0.12 19.61
CA VAL A 179 -8.24 -0.02 18.82
C VAL A 179 -8.37 -1.13 17.76
N GLN A 180 -8.88 -2.31 18.15
CA GLN A 180 -9.04 -3.43 17.22
C GLN A 180 -10.08 -3.15 16.13
N GLY A 181 -11.24 -2.59 16.49
CA GLY A 181 -12.26 -2.19 15.51
C GLY A 181 -11.75 -1.15 14.52
N GLY A 182 -10.99 -0.15 15.01
CA GLY A 182 -10.39 0.87 14.15
C GLY A 182 -9.40 0.30 13.15
N TYR A 183 -8.58 -0.69 13.53
CA TYR A 183 -7.69 -1.36 12.58
C TYR A 183 -8.43 -2.21 11.55
N ASP A 184 -9.52 -2.87 11.93
CA ASP A 184 -10.31 -3.66 10.99
C ASP A 184 -10.92 -2.77 9.88
N GLU A 185 -11.41 -1.57 10.25
CA GLU A 185 -11.90 -0.58 9.29
C GLU A 185 -10.78 0.04 8.44
N ILE A 186 -9.62 0.33 9.03
CA ILE A 186 -8.44 0.80 8.29
C ILE A 186 -8.02 -0.25 7.25
N ASN A 187 -7.99 -1.53 7.62
CA ASN A 187 -7.64 -2.61 6.71
C ASN A 187 -8.66 -2.72 5.55
N GLU A 188 -9.95 -2.51 5.81
CA GLU A 188 -10.96 -2.40 4.75
C GLU A 188 -10.69 -1.21 3.82
N GLU A 189 -10.35 -0.04 4.35
CA GLU A 189 -10.05 1.14 3.54
C GLU A 189 -8.77 0.95 2.69
N ILE A 190 -7.74 0.28 3.21
CA ILE A 190 -6.53 -0.11 2.46
C ILE A 190 -6.94 -1.02 1.30
N VAL A 191 -7.58 -2.14 1.59
CA VAL A 191 -7.87 -3.19 0.61
C VAL A 191 -8.86 -2.71 -0.45
N ASN A 192 -9.84 -1.87 -0.10
CA ASN A 192 -10.76 -1.30 -1.10
C ASN A 192 -10.06 -0.38 -2.12
N ARG A 193 -9.02 0.34 -1.71
CA ARG A 193 -8.25 1.26 -2.59
C ARG A 193 -7.32 0.49 -3.51
N PHE A 194 -6.43 -0.26 -2.89
CA PHE A 194 -5.40 -1.00 -3.61
C PHE A 194 -5.99 -2.20 -4.37
N GLY A 195 -7.09 -2.79 -3.88
CA GLY A 195 -7.83 -3.84 -4.59
C GLY A 195 -8.44 -3.33 -5.91
N VAL A 196 -9.01 -2.13 -5.93
CA VAL A 196 -9.49 -1.53 -7.19
C VAL A 196 -8.32 -1.16 -8.11
N LEU A 197 -7.23 -0.60 -7.56
CA LEU A 197 -6.03 -0.25 -8.32
C LEU A 197 -5.44 -1.48 -9.04
N PHE A 198 -5.17 -2.55 -8.30
CA PHE A 198 -4.51 -3.74 -8.84
C PHE A 198 -5.44 -4.65 -9.62
N GLY A 199 -6.74 -4.65 -9.30
CA GLY A 199 -7.76 -5.39 -10.04
C GLY A 199 -7.92 -4.91 -11.47
N ALA A 200 -7.65 -3.63 -11.75
CA ALA A 200 -7.78 -3.05 -13.07
C ALA A 200 -6.96 -3.77 -14.14
N GLY A 201 -5.78 -4.28 -13.79
CA GLY A 201 -4.90 -4.97 -14.74
C GLY A 201 -5.29 -6.41 -15.10
N GLU A 202 -6.33 -6.99 -14.48
CA GLU A 202 -6.78 -8.37 -14.78
C GLU A 202 -7.93 -8.38 -15.79
N VAL A 203 -7.63 -8.31 -17.08
CA VAL A 203 -8.65 -8.43 -18.15
C VAL A 203 -8.67 -9.85 -18.69
N LYS A 204 -9.82 -10.53 -18.60
CA LYS A 204 -10.04 -11.81 -19.28
C LYS A 204 -10.30 -11.56 -20.76
N GLU A 205 -9.51 -12.17 -21.63
CA GLU A 205 -9.77 -12.19 -23.08
C GLU A 205 -11.21 -12.62 -23.36
N GLY A 206 -11.98 -11.78 -24.05
CA GLY A 206 -13.27 -12.16 -24.64
C GLY A 206 -14.55 -11.60 -24.00
N GLN A 207 -14.51 -10.67 -23.05
CA GLN A 207 -15.73 -10.01 -22.54
C GLN A 207 -15.75 -8.49 -22.79
N ASN A 208 -16.60 -8.10 -23.73
CA ASN A 208 -17.02 -6.73 -24.07
C ASN A 208 -15.92 -5.77 -24.53
N VAL A 209 -16.22 -5.02 -25.59
CA VAL A 209 -15.33 -4.01 -26.16
C VAL A 209 -15.18 -2.86 -25.17
N ALA A 210 -14.20 -2.97 -24.29
CA ALA A 210 -13.70 -1.85 -23.52
C ALA A 210 -12.74 -1.04 -24.41
N GLU A 211 -12.90 0.28 -24.45
CA GLU A 211 -12.19 1.12 -25.42
C GLU A 211 -10.77 1.52 -24.98
N SER A 212 -10.43 1.42 -23.67
CA SER A 212 -9.08 1.64 -23.12
C SER A 212 -8.96 1.06 -21.71
N VAL A 213 -8.62 -0.22 -21.59
CA VAL A 213 -8.49 -0.90 -20.29
C VAL A 213 -7.11 -0.65 -19.68
N VAL A 214 -7.05 -0.47 -18.36
CA VAL A 214 -5.77 -0.42 -17.64
C VAL A 214 -5.17 -1.82 -17.62
N ASP A 215 -3.92 -1.98 -18.05
CA ASP A 215 -3.19 -3.24 -17.87
C ASP A 215 -2.18 -3.12 -16.72
N SER A 216 -1.52 -4.24 -16.37
CA SER A 216 -0.46 -4.23 -15.35
C SER A 216 0.72 -3.31 -15.75
N SER A 217 0.99 -3.14 -17.04
CA SER A 217 2.07 -2.30 -17.56
C SER A 217 1.86 -0.83 -17.23
N GLU A 218 0.62 -0.33 -17.31
CA GLU A 218 0.27 1.05 -16.96
C GLU A 218 0.51 1.35 -15.46
N ILE A 219 0.28 0.36 -14.59
CA ILE A 219 0.58 0.46 -13.15
C ILE A 219 2.10 0.45 -12.95
N ILE A 220 2.81 -0.52 -13.54
CA ILE A 220 4.27 -0.65 -13.43
C ILE A 220 4.97 0.62 -13.92
N ASN A 221 4.59 1.13 -15.09
CA ASN A 221 5.17 2.34 -15.68
C ASN A 221 4.89 3.59 -14.85
N THR A 222 3.72 3.67 -14.19
CA THR A 222 3.43 4.76 -13.25
C THR A 222 4.35 4.72 -12.03
N LEU A 223 4.60 3.52 -11.50
CA LEU A 223 5.45 3.31 -10.32
C LEU A 223 6.97 3.32 -10.61
N ALA A 224 7.37 3.21 -11.89
CA ALA A 224 8.77 3.05 -12.31
C ALA A 224 9.70 4.23 -11.96
N GLY A 225 9.15 5.42 -11.65
CA GLY A 225 9.94 6.55 -11.14
C GLY A 225 10.47 6.35 -9.72
N GLY A 226 9.90 5.37 -9.01
CA GLY A 226 10.23 5.03 -7.64
C GLY A 226 9.84 6.10 -6.62
N GLY A 227 10.50 6.04 -5.46
CA GLY A 227 10.17 6.88 -4.32
C GLY A 227 8.85 6.49 -3.67
N VAL A 228 8.05 7.49 -3.33
CA VAL A 228 6.83 7.34 -2.53
C VAL A 228 5.60 7.55 -3.41
N SER A 229 4.60 6.70 -3.18
CA SER A 229 3.30 6.80 -3.84
C SER A 229 2.15 6.88 -2.84
N THR A 230 1.10 7.60 -3.24
CA THR A 230 -0.15 7.74 -2.50
C THR A 230 -1.34 7.45 -3.40
N VAL A 231 -2.47 7.06 -2.80
CA VAL A 231 -3.69 6.71 -3.54
C VAL A 231 -4.88 7.54 -3.06
N GLY A 232 -5.54 8.20 -4.02
CA GLY A 232 -6.85 8.83 -3.85
C GLY A 232 -7.98 7.91 -4.26
N TYR A 233 -9.13 8.01 -3.59
CA TYR A 233 -10.28 7.15 -3.85
C TYR A 233 -11.61 7.86 -3.60
N ALA A 234 -12.56 7.64 -4.50
CA ALA A 234 -13.95 8.00 -4.30
C ALA A 234 -14.86 6.97 -4.99
N SER A 235 -16.03 6.71 -4.41
CA SER A 235 -17.05 5.89 -5.06
C SER A 235 -18.46 6.41 -4.80
N GLU A 236 -19.38 6.01 -5.66
CA GLU A 236 -20.81 6.24 -5.48
C GLU A 236 -21.63 5.06 -6.00
N GLY A 237 -22.83 4.88 -5.41
CA GLY A 237 -23.77 3.86 -5.84
C GLY A 237 -24.40 4.21 -7.19
N VAL A 238 -24.63 3.20 -8.02
CA VAL A 238 -25.34 3.34 -9.30
C VAL A 238 -26.45 2.31 -9.41
N GLU A 239 -27.55 2.70 -10.04
CA GLU A 239 -28.65 1.78 -10.33
C GLU A 239 -28.36 0.96 -11.60
N PRO A 240 -28.78 -0.32 -11.65
CA PRO A 240 -28.71 -1.11 -12.88
C PRO A 240 -29.53 -0.43 -13.98
N ARG A 241 -28.95 -0.28 -15.18
CA ARG A 241 -29.70 0.28 -16.31
C ARG A 241 -30.83 -0.70 -16.66
N LYS A 242 -32.09 -0.32 -16.39
CA LYS A 242 -33.25 -1.14 -16.74
C LYS A 242 -33.22 -1.37 -18.25
N LYS A 243 -33.16 -2.63 -18.71
CA LYS A 243 -33.40 -2.96 -20.12
C LYS A 243 -34.77 -2.39 -20.49
N LYS A 244 -34.81 -1.31 -21.29
CA LYS A 244 -36.06 -0.83 -21.89
C LYS A 244 -36.57 -2.00 -22.74
N ASN A 245 -37.59 -2.71 -22.28
CA ASN A 245 -38.36 -3.66 -23.09
C ASN A 245 -39.07 -2.83 -24.18
N GLY A 246 -38.34 -2.52 -25.24
CA GLY A 246 -38.86 -1.89 -26.44
C GLY A 246 -39.76 -2.87 -27.17
N GLY A 247 -40.99 -3.03 -26.68
CA GLY A 247 -42.06 -3.68 -27.42
C GLY A 247 -42.30 -2.95 -28.74
N LEU A 248 -42.78 -3.69 -29.74
CA LEU A 248 -43.06 -3.26 -31.12
C LEU A 248 -43.90 -1.96 -31.25
N LEU A 249 -44.51 -1.48 -30.16
CA LEU A 249 -45.28 -0.24 -30.07
C LEU A 249 -44.41 1.04 -30.09
N SER A 250 -43.16 1.02 -29.61
CA SER A 250 -42.33 2.24 -29.56
C SER A 250 -41.81 2.70 -30.93
N ARG A 251 -41.92 1.84 -31.96
CA ARG A 251 -41.57 2.17 -33.36
C ARG A 251 -42.71 2.84 -34.14
N LEU A 252 -43.93 2.82 -33.61
CA LEU A 252 -45.12 3.35 -34.30
C LEU A 252 -45.45 4.80 -33.89
N THR A 253 -45.00 5.24 -32.72
CA THR A 253 -45.09 6.63 -32.29
C THR A 253 -43.80 7.36 -32.68
N GLY A 254 -43.83 8.09 -33.80
CA GLY A 254 -42.71 8.92 -34.28
C GLY A 254 -42.46 10.14 -33.39
N GLY A 255 -42.03 9.90 -32.15
CA GLY A 255 -41.57 10.92 -31.20
C GLY A 255 -40.10 10.68 -30.87
N ASP A 256 -39.26 11.55 -31.43
CA ASP A 256 -37.89 11.95 -31.09
C ASP A 256 -36.78 10.92 -30.82
N GLU A 257 -35.62 11.24 -31.37
CA GLU A 257 -34.33 10.55 -31.23
C GLU A 257 -33.93 10.28 -29.76
N PRO A 258 -33.13 9.23 -29.49
CA PRO A 258 -33.06 8.62 -28.17
C PRO A 258 -32.35 9.48 -27.11
N ASP A 259 -32.86 9.37 -25.88
CA ASP A 259 -32.32 9.70 -24.53
C ASP A 259 -30.80 9.48 -24.30
N ASP A 260 -30.07 8.87 -25.23
CA ASP A 260 -28.68 8.42 -25.06
C ASP A 260 -27.67 9.58 -24.94
N ASN A 261 -27.97 10.76 -25.50
CA ASN A 261 -27.12 11.94 -25.36
C ASN A 261 -27.14 12.52 -23.94
N LEU A 262 -28.30 12.52 -23.27
CA LEU A 262 -28.39 12.94 -21.86
C LEU A 262 -27.64 11.95 -20.97
N ASP A 263 -27.86 10.64 -21.15
CA ASP A 263 -27.21 9.58 -20.37
C ASP A 263 -25.67 9.62 -20.50
N THR A 264 -25.16 9.95 -21.68
CA THR A 264 -23.72 10.11 -21.92
C THR A 264 -23.13 11.33 -21.19
N ALA A 265 -23.87 12.45 -21.17
CA ALA A 265 -23.45 13.65 -20.45
C ALA A 265 -23.46 13.42 -18.92
N HIS A 266 -24.51 12.77 -18.40
CA HIS A 266 -24.60 12.39 -16.99
C HIS A 266 -23.45 11.48 -16.55
N THR A 267 -23.14 10.45 -17.35
CA THR A 267 -22.01 9.54 -17.10
C THR A 267 -20.67 10.27 -17.06
N THR A 268 -20.44 11.18 -18.02
CA THR A 268 -19.22 12.01 -18.06
C THR A 268 -19.09 12.90 -16.82
N ASN A 269 -20.20 13.52 -16.39
CA ASN A 269 -20.20 14.41 -15.23
C ASN A 269 -20.00 13.64 -13.91
N ARG A 270 -20.57 12.44 -13.79
CA ARG A 270 -20.30 11.53 -12.66
C ARG A 270 -18.82 11.18 -12.57
N ILE A 271 -18.24 10.68 -13.66
CA ILE A 271 -16.82 10.27 -13.70
C ILE A 271 -15.92 11.43 -13.29
N THR A 272 -16.07 12.60 -13.92
CA THR A 272 -15.25 13.77 -13.57
C THR A 272 -15.47 14.24 -12.14
N SER A 273 -16.66 14.07 -11.57
CA SER A 273 -16.92 14.37 -10.16
C SER A 273 -16.23 13.38 -9.22
N LEU A 274 -16.24 12.09 -9.54
CA LEU A 274 -15.51 11.08 -8.77
C LEU A 274 -14.00 11.28 -8.85
N VAL A 275 -13.46 11.64 -10.03
CA VAL A 275 -12.04 11.99 -10.20
C VAL A 275 -11.65 13.13 -9.25
N ARG A 276 -12.42 14.22 -9.24
CA ARG A 276 -12.18 15.35 -8.32
C ARG A 276 -12.25 14.93 -6.86
N LYS A 277 -13.26 14.14 -6.48
CA LYS A 277 -13.41 13.63 -5.11
C LYS A 277 -12.25 12.71 -4.71
N ALA A 278 -11.73 11.90 -5.62
CA ALA A 278 -10.61 11.00 -5.35
C ALA A 278 -9.30 11.78 -5.18
N ALA A 279 -9.06 12.79 -6.01
CA ALA A 279 -7.84 13.61 -5.96
C ALA A 279 -7.80 14.58 -4.77
N LEU A 280 -8.93 15.21 -4.47
CA LEU A 280 -9.05 16.22 -3.40
C LEU A 280 -9.56 15.64 -2.07
N GLY A 281 -9.91 14.36 -2.08
CA GLY A 281 -10.35 13.64 -0.90
C GLY A 281 -9.19 13.23 0.00
N ARG A 282 -9.50 12.37 0.96
CA ARG A 282 -8.48 11.80 1.84
C ARG A 282 -7.65 10.77 1.07
N LEU A 283 -6.37 11.08 0.88
CA LEU A 283 -5.38 10.17 0.30
C LEU A 283 -4.89 9.14 1.33
N THR A 284 -4.30 8.03 0.86
CA THR A 284 -3.67 7.05 1.76
C THR A 284 -2.51 7.66 2.55
N LEU A 285 -1.70 8.49 1.90
CA LEU A 285 -0.72 9.38 2.51
C LEU A 285 -1.11 10.83 2.17
N PRO A 286 -1.55 11.65 3.14
CA PRO A 286 -1.92 13.04 2.88
C PRO A 286 -0.73 13.87 2.36
N CYS A 287 -0.90 14.46 1.19
CA CYS A 287 0.08 15.37 0.60
C CYS A 287 -0.59 16.35 -0.38
N GLU A 288 0.15 17.38 -0.77
CA GLU A 288 -0.18 18.15 -1.97
C GLU A 288 0.01 17.25 -3.19
N ILE A 289 -0.93 17.30 -4.14
CA ILE A 289 -0.88 16.49 -5.36
C ILE A 289 -0.08 17.17 -6.47
N GLU A 290 0.16 18.49 -6.34
CA GLU A 290 1.01 19.26 -7.23
C GLU A 290 2.47 18.78 -7.10
N GLY A 291 3.12 18.59 -8.25
CA GLY A 291 4.49 18.08 -8.32
C GLY A 291 4.63 16.56 -8.25
N ALA A 292 3.54 15.79 -8.23
CA ALA A 292 3.61 14.34 -8.43
C ALA A 292 4.24 14.02 -9.80
N GLU A 293 5.17 13.07 -9.85
CA GLU A 293 5.92 12.77 -11.09
C GLU A 293 5.04 12.13 -12.16
N ARG A 294 4.24 11.14 -11.75
CA ARG A 294 3.32 10.38 -12.62
C ARG A 294 2.00 10.14 -11.92
N ALA A 295 0.94 10.07 -12.71
CA ALA A 295 -0.39 9.72 -12.23
C ALA A 295 -1.07 8.64 -13.08
N LEU A 296 -1.86 7.78 -12.44
CA LEU A 296 -2.73 6.82 -13.10
C LEU A 296 -4.16 6.94 -12.57
N LEU A 297 -5.10 7.16 -13.48
CA LEU A 297 -6.54 7.16 -13.21
C LEU A 297 -7.17 5.81 -13.55
N VAL A 298 -7.80 5.16 -12.58
CA VAL A 298 -8.57 3.93 -12.78
C VAL A 298 -10.03 4.18 -12.45
N LEU A 299 -10.93 3.91 -13.41
CA LEU A 299 -12.38 3.95 -13.20
C LEU A 299 -12.96 2.53 -13.19
N ALA A 300 -13.42 2.05 -12.03
CA ALA A 300 -14.02 0.74 -11.89
C ALA A 300 -15.55 0.81 -11.75
N GLY A 301 -16.28 -0.06 -12.42
CA GLY A 301 -17.75 -0.12 -12.30
C GLY A 301 -18.43 -0.81 -13.48
N PRO A 302 -19.77 -0.80 -13.54
CA PRO A 302 -20.50 -1.42 -14.64
C PRO A 302 -20.18 -0.74 -15.97
N PRO A 303 -19.96 -1.49 -17.07
CA PRO A 303 -19.61 -0.94 -18.37
C PRO A 303 -20.57 0.16 -18.86
N GLU A 304 -21.87 0.02 -18.59
CA GLU A 304 -22.90 0.98 -18.98
C GLU A 304 -22.79 2.34 -18.27
N HIS A 305 -22.00 2.41 -17.20
CA HIS A 305 -21.77 3.60 -16.38
C HIS A 305 -20.36 4.17 -16.55
N LEU A 306 -19.56 3.62 -17.48
CA LEU A 306 -18.22 4.07 -17.82
C LEU A 306 -18.21 4.64 -19.24
N ASN A 307 -17.43 5.69 -19.48
CA ASN A 307 -17.22 6.20 -20.82
C ASN A 307 -15.83 6.83 -21.01
N ARG A 308 -15.31 6.72 -22.23
CA ARG A 308 -14.00 7.27 -22.61
C ARG A 308 -13.90 8.77 -22.41
N LYS A 309 -14.97 9.51 -22.74
CA LYS A 309 -15.00 10.98 -22.62
C LYS A 309 -14.81 11.46 -21.18
N GLY A 310 -15.36 10.75 -20.20
CA GLY A 310 -15.19 11.02 -18.78
C GLY A 310 -13.76 10.76 -18.31
N ILE A 311 -13.18 9.65 -18.73
CA ILE A 311 -11.79 9.27 -18.41
C ILE A 311 -10.80 10.29 -18.99
N GLU A 312 -10.93 10.65 -20.27
CA GLU A 312 -10.07 11.65 -20.92
C GLU A 312 -10.15 13.03 -20.26
N ARG A 313 -11.37 13.47 -19.86
CA ARG A 313 -11.53 14.70 -19.10
C ARG A 313 -10.94 14.61 -17.70
N GLY A 314 -11.07 13.46 -17.05
CA GLY A 314 -10.45 13.20 -15.75
C GLY A 314 -8.93 13.26 -15.82
N ARG A 315 -8.32 12.62 -16.81
CA ARG A 315 -6.87 12.65 -17.06
C ARG A 315 -6.35 14.07 -17.26
N LYS A 316 -6.98 14.85 -18.15
CA LYS A 316 -6.61 16.26 -18.38
C LYS A 316 -6.72 17.10 -17.11
N TRP A 317 -7.79 16.90 -16.34
CA TRP A 317 -7.95 17.62 -15.09
C TRP A 317 -6.88 17.23 -14.06
N ILE A 318 -6.51 15.95 -13.96
CA ILE A 318 -5.40 15.51 -13.10
C ILE A 318 -4.08 16.14 -13.55
N GLU A 319 -3.80 16.14 -14.86
CA GLU A 319 -2.60 16.78 -15.43
C GLU A 319 -2.53 18.26 -15.04
N GLU A 320 -3.65 18.99 -15.15
CA GLU A 320 -3.75 20.40 -14.73
C GLU A 320 -3.54 20.61 -13.22
N GLN A 321 -3.98 19.68 -12.36
CA GLN A 321 -3.83 19.83 -10.90
C GLN A 321 -2.46 19.36 -10.38
N THR A 322 -1.86 18.38 -11.03
CA THR A 322 -0.62 17.75 -10.57
C THR A 322 0.62 18.33 -11.23
N GLY A 323 0.49 18.84 -12.46
CA GLY A 323 1.64 19.17 -13.30
C GLY A 323 2.48 17.94 -13.68
N SER A 324 1.95 16.72 -13.49
CA SER A 324 2.66 15.47 -13.78
C SER A 324 3.08 15.37 -15.24
N MET A 325 4.29 14.83 -15.47
CA MET A 325 4.81 14.65 -16.83
C MET A 325 4.01 13.60 -17.61
N GLU A 326 3.44 12.62 -16.91
CA GLU A 326 2.67 11.53 -17.50
C GLU A 326 1.41 11.25 -16.68
N VAL A 327 0.25 11.38 -17.32
CA VAL A 327 -1.04 10.99 -16.75
C VAL A 327 -1.67 9.88 -17.59
N ARG A 328 -1.62 8.66 -17.04
CA ARG A 328 -2.24 7.46 -17.60
C ARG A 328 -3.69 7.34 -17.13
N GLY A 329 -4.49 6.55 -17.84
CA GLY A 329 -5.79 6.19 -17.32
C GLY A 329 -6.60 5.28 -18.20
N GLY A 330 -7.51 4.54 -17.56
CA GLY A 330 -8.40 3.60 -18.22
C GLY A 330 -9.53 3.17 -17.30
N ASP A 331 -10.37 2.27 -17.81
CA ASP A 331 -11.44 1.66 -17.06
C ASP A 331 -11.10 0.25 -16.55
N TYR A 332 -11.86 -0.19 -15.55
CA TYR A 332 -11.94 -1.57 -15.08
C TYR A 332 -13.43 -1.98 -15.09
N PRO A 333 -13.92 -2.57 -16.19
CA PRO A 333 -15.32 -2.95 -16.32
C PRO A 333 -15.68 -4.13 -15.42
N ILE A 334 -16.61 -3.92 -14.48
CA ILE A 334 -17.12 -4.94 -13.54
C ILE A 334 -18.63 -5.09 -13.74
N PRO A 335 -19.08 -6.05 -14.58
CA PRO A 335 -20.50 -6.27 -14.84
C PRO A 335 -21.29 -6.55 -13.55
N GLY A 336 -22.44 -5.87 -13.38
CA GLY A 336 -23.31 -6.07 -12.24
C GLY A 336 -22.87 -5.41 -10.93
N ALA A 337 -21.77 -4.65 -10.93
CA ALA A 337 -21.37 -3.87 -9.77
C ALA A 337 -22.42 -2.81 -9.39
N GLY A 338 -22.71 -2.65 -8.10
CA GLY A 338 -23.64 -1.62 -7.62
C GLY A 338 -23.02 -0.22 -7.44
N LYS A 339 -21.74 -0.04 -7.82
CA LYS A 339 -20.97 1.18 -7.57
C LYS A 339 -20.05 1.50 -8.75
N VAL A 340 -19.78 2.79 -8.92
CA VAL A 340 -18.65 3.29 -9.72
C VAL A 340 -17.62 3.88 -8.76
N ALA A 341 -16.36 3.50 -8.93
CA ALA A 341 -15.23 3.98 -8.14
C ALA A 341 -14.18 4.62 -9.04
N SER A 342 -13.56 5.70 -8.57
CA SER A 342 -12.39 6.33 -9.15
C SER A 342 -11.23 6.15 -8.19
N VAL A 343 -10.12 5.63 -8.70
CA VAL A 343 -8.84 5.53 -7.99
C VAL A 343 -7.81 6.33 -8.74
N ILE A 344 -7.01 7.10 -8.01
CA ILE A 344 -5.91 7.88 -8.56
C ILE A 344 -4.65 7.49 -7.82
N LEU A 345 -3.74 6.83 -8.53
CA LEU A 345 -2.39 6.57 -8.05
C LEU A 345 -1.52 7.77 -8.42
N LEU A 346 -0.86 8.37 -7.43
CA LEU A 346 0.11 9.44 -7.59
C LEU A 346 1.48 8.90 -7.15
N SER A 347 2.42 8.81 -8.08
CA SER A 347 3.78 8.31 -7.84
C SER A 347 4.80 9.44 -7.86
N GLY A 348 5.86 9.29 -7.07
CA GLY A 348 6.91 10.28 -6.95
C GLY A 348 6.41 11.55 -6.26
N VAL A 349 5.55 11.41 -5.24
CA VAL A 349 5.08 12.58 -4.49
C VAL A 349 6.22 13.19 -3.68
N ALA A 350 6.32 14.52 -3.74
CA ALA A 350 7.33 15.30 -3.05
C ALA A 350 6.72 16.15 -1.93
N ASN A 351 7.57 16.77 -1.12
CA ASN A 351 7.18 17.77 -0.13
C ASN A 351 6.17 17.28 0.94
N VAL A 352 6.04 15.97 1.16
CA VAL A 352 5.03 15.39 2.04
C VAL A 352 5.31 15.73 3.52
N PRO A 353 4.43 16.46 4.23
CA PRO A 353 4.67 16.88 5.61
C PRO A 353 4.96 15.72 6.57
N ARG A 354 4.17 14.64 6.48
CA ARG A 354 4.34 13.44 7.32
C ARG A 354 5.70 12.78 7.13
N ILE A 355 6.22 12.76 5.89
CA ILE A 355 7.54 12.19 5.61
C ILE A 355 8.66 13.07 6.14
N LYS A 356 8.51 14.40 6.05
CA LYS A 356 9.46 15.35 6.66
C LYS A 356 9.52 15.22 8.18
N GLU A 357 8.37 15.03 8.82
CA GLU A 357 8.28 14.76 10.26
C GLU A 357 9.06 13.49 10.63
N LEU A 358 8.81 12.38 9.93
CA LEU A 358 9.56 11.14 10.15
C LEU A 358 11.07 11.33 9.90
N GLN A 359 11.46 12.05 8.85
CA GLN A 359 12.86 12.38 8.60
C GLN A 359 13.50 13.15 9.76
N GLN A 360 12.79 14.16 10.28
CA GLN A 360 13.26 14.96 11.40
C GLN A 360 13.43 14.11 12.67
N VAL A 361 12.46 13.24 12.98
CA VAL A 361 12.55 12.29 14.11
C VAL A 361 13.74 11.34 13.96
N ALA A 362 14.03 10.85 12.75
CA ALA A 362 15.20 10.00 12.51
C ALA A 362 16.52 10.75 12.77
N ILE A 363 16.63 12.00 12.31
CA ILE A 363 17.82 12.84 12.49
C ILE A 363 18.04 13.13 13.97
N GLU A 364 17.01 13.62 14.68
CA GLU A 364 17.09 13.92 16.12
C GLU A 364 17.48 12.70 16.95
N ALA A 365 16.96 11.52 16.59
CA ALA A 365 17.34 10.29 17.28
C ALA A 365 18.78 9.87 17.00
N GLN A 366 19.33 10.14 15.81
CA GLN A 366 20.74 9.88 15.50
C GLN A 366 21.67 10.81 16.27
N ASP A 367 21.34 12.11 16.30
CA ASP A 367 22.11 13.13 17.03
C ASP A 367 22.15 12.81 18.53
N ASN A 368 21.00 12.46 19.13
CA ASN A 368 20.93 12.06 20.54
C ASN A 368 21.77 10.81 20.85
N ILE A 369 21.80 9.82 19.96
CA ILE A 369 22.60 8.60 20.16
C ILE A 369 24.10 8.92 20.11
N GLU A 370 24.51 9.79 19.19
CA GLU A 370 25.90 10.22 19.06
C GLU A 370 26.35 11.05 20.28
N GLU A 371 25.50 11.96 20.78
CA GLU A 371 25.77 12.70 22.02
C GLU A 371 25.92 11.77 23.23
N ILE A 372 24.99 10.82 23.43
CA ILE A 372 25.08 9.84 24.53
C ILE A 372 26.36 9.01 24.42
N ARG A 373 26.75 8.63 23.20
CA ARG A 373 27.99 7.88 22.97
C ARG A 373 29.21 8.70 23.36
N GLN A 374 29.29 9.95 22.92
CA GLN A 374 30.40 10.85 23.26
C GLN A 374 30.46 11.13 24.77
N GLU A 375 29.32 11.33 25.43
CA GLU A 375 29.27 11.44 26.89
C GLU A 375 29.75 10.15 27.57
N SER A 376 29.37 8.98 27.06
CA SER A 376 29.82 7.70 27.62
C SER A 376 31.32 7.47 27.44
N GLU A 377 31.90 7.85 26.30
CA GLU A 377 33.34 7.78 26.02
C GLU A 377 34.10 8.77 26.92
N SER A 378 33.61 10.01 27.06
CA SER A 378 34.18 11.02 27.96
C SER A 378 34.11 10.59 29.45
N ASN A 379 32.98 10.04 29.88
CA ASN A 379 32.83 9.51 31.24
C ASN A 379 33.77 8.32 31.50
N LEU A 380 33.98 7.46 30.50
CA LEU A 380 34.92 6.35 30.59
C LEU A 380 36.37 6.85 30.67
N GLU A 381 36.75 7.85 29.86
CA GLU A 381 38.08 8.48 29.92
C GLU A 381 38.33 9.14 31.29
N ASN A 382 37.35 9.86 31.84
CA ASN A 382 37.47 10.45 33.17
C ASN A 382 37.65 9.37 34.25
N LEU A 383 36.92 8.25 34.17
CA LEU A 383 37.05 7.16 35.13
C LEU A 383 38.44 6.49 35.06
N ILE A 384 39.02 6.37 33.86
CA ILE A 384 40.35 5.77 33.66
C ILE A 384 41.46 6.73 34.14
N ASN A 385 41.29 8.03 33.93
CA ASN A 385 42.28 9.03 34.30
C ASN A 385 42.26 9.39 35.80
N ASP A 386 41.12 9.23 36.48
CA ASP A 386 41.03 9.45 37.94
C ASP A 386 41.75 8.36 38.76
N ASP A 387 41.94 7.15 38.22
CA ASP A 387 42.64 6.04 38.89
C ASP A 387 44.19 6.16 38.84
N GLU A 388 44.76 7.09 38.06
CA GLU A 388 46.22 7.30 38.00
C GLU A 388 46.76 8.25 39.08
N ASP A 389 45.91 9.04 39.77
CA ASP A 389 46.36 10.09 40.71
C ASP A 389 46.19 9.78 42.21
N GLU A 390 45.66 8.62 42.62
CA GLU A 390 45.60 8.20 44.04
C GLU A 390 46.05 6.74 44.28
N LEU A 391 47.30 6.42 43.94
CA LEU A 391 48.03 5.39 44.68
C LEU A 391 49.14 6.04 45.51
N GLU A 392 48.75 6.72 46.59
CA GLU A 392 49.69 7.01 47.67
C GLU A 392 50.26 5.68 48.19
N SER A 393 51.54 5.47 47.90
CA SER A 393 52.33 4.35 48.40
C SER A 393 52.32 4.34 49.93
N LEU A 394 51.47 3.51 50.52
CA LEU A 394 51.47 3.18 51.95
C LEU A 394 52.62 2.22 52.28
N PHE A 395 53.87 2.68 52.17
CA PHE A 395 55.05 2.00 52.72
C PHE A 395 56.11 2.97 53.19
#